data_AF-A0AAP5J554-F1
#
_entry.id   AF-A0AAP5J554-F1
#
_cell.length_a   1.000
_cell.length_b   1.000
_cell.length_c   1.000
_cell.angle_alpha   90.00
_cell.angle_beta   90.00
_cell.angle_gamma   90.00
#
_symmetry.space_group_name_H-M   'P 1'
#
loop_
_entity.id
_entity.type
_entity.pdbx_description
1 polymer ?
#
loop_
_entity_poly.entity_id
_entity_poly.type
_entity_poly.pdbx_seq_one_letter_code
_entity_poly.pdbx_strand_id
1 'polypeptide(L)'
;MVTIKDIARVSGVSHGTVSNVLNKKGNVSAAKIKLVEETAKKLGYNMNSQAQFLRKGASSKCFFLLFNNARKKYAEYFAEIDQLSLDVEYVYLHKFSEIKNKISAILSENPQFIV
;
A
#
# COMPACT_ATOMS: atom_id res chain seq x y z
N MET A 1 8.10 -19.12 -5.97
CA MET A 1 8.16 -17.75 -5.44
C MET A 1 9.01 -17.77 -4.17
N VAL A 2 10.01 -16.90 -4.06
CA VAL A 2 10.85 -16.81 -2.85
C VAL A 2 10.07 -16.16 -1.72
N THR A 3 10.17 -16.72 -0.52
CA THR A 3 9.46 -16.22 0.66
C THR A 3 10.41 -15.68 1.73
N ILE A 4 9.88 -14.96 2.72
CA ILE A 4 10.63 -14.51 3.90
C ILE A 4 11.26 -15.71 4.64
N LYS A 5 10.59 -16.88 4.65
CA LYS A 5 11.13 -18.11 5.25
C LYS A 5 12.37 -18.61 4.51
N ASP A 6 12.41 -18.47 3.19
CA ASP A 6 13.56 -18.87 2.38
C ASP A 6 14.76 -17.95 2.64
N ILE A 7 14.52 -16.64 2.71
CA ILE A 7 15.57 -15.68 3.08
C ILE A 7 16.11 -16.00 4.47
N ALA A 8 15.24 -16.23 5.46
CA ALA A 8 15.64 -16.55 6.83
C ALA A 8 16.53 -17.80 6.88
N ARG A 9 16.14 -18.85 6.13
CA ARG A 9 16.87 -20.11 6.03
C ARG A 9 18.27 -19.93 5.44
N VAL A 10 18.40 -19.16 4.35
CA VAL A 10 19.68 -18.97 3.65
C VAL A 10 20.60 -18.01 4.40
N SER A 11 20.05 -16.96 5.00
CA SER A 11 20.81 -15.96 5.78
C SER A 11 21.13 -16.40 7.20
N GLY A 12 20.56 -17.51 7.69
CA GLY A 12 20.79 -18.02 9.04
C GLY A 12 20.23 -17.11 10.15
N VAL A 13 19.30 -16.20 9.84
CA VAL A 13 18.64 -15.34 10.82
C VAL A 13 17.19 -15.76 11.06
N SER A 14 16.58 -15.29 12.15
CA SER A 14 15.17 -15.59 12.43
C SER A 14 14.23 -14.94 11.41
N HIS A 15 13.06 -15.56 11.19
CA HIS A 15 11.99 -14.97 10.38
C HIS A 15 11.62 -13.54 10.85
N GLY A 16 11.59 -13.31 12.16
CA GLY A 16 11.34 -11.98 12.74
C GLY A 16 12.40 -10.96 12.37
N THR A 17 13.68 -11.37 12.35
CA THR A 17 14.79 -10.50 11.92
C THR A 17 14.67 -10.13 10.44
N VAL A 18 14.39 -11.10 9.57
CA VAL A 18 14.16 -10.81 8.13
C VAL A 18 12.97 -9.86 7.96
N SER A 19 11.86 -10.12 8.66
CA SER A 19 10.68 -9.26 8.64
C SER A 19 10.99 -7.84 9.09
N ASN A 20 11.78 -7.67 10.15
CA ASN A 20 12.17 -6.35 10.64
C ASN A 20 13.03 -5.60 9.63
N VAL A 21 14.02 -6.27 9.03
CA VAL A 21 14.86 -5.66 7.99
C VAL A 21 14.01 -5.23 6.78
N LEU A 22 13.21 -6.15 6.23
CA LEU A 22 12.41 -5.89 5.02
C LEU A 22 11.31 -4.83 5.25
N ASN A 23 10.76 -4.74 6.46
CA ASN A 23 9.77 -3.71 6.83
C ASN A 23 10.42 -2.46 7.46
N LYS A 24 11.76 -2.34 7.44
CA LYS A 24 12.52 -1.22 8.02
C LYS A 24 12.17 -0.93 9.49
N LYS A 25 11.84 -1.96 10.27
CA LYS A 25 11.65 -1.88 11.72
C LYS A 25 13.00 -1.97 12.44
N GLY A 26 13.15 -1.24 13.54
CA GLY A 26 14.39 -1.17 14.32
C GLY A 26 14.81 -2.48 15.01
N ASN A 27 15.83 -2.39 15.88
CA ASN A 27 16.39 -3.49 16.68
C ASN A 27 17.09 -4.60 15.86
N VAL A 28 17.73 -4.24 14.74
CA VAL A 28 18.59 -5.15 13.97
C VAL A 28 19.94 -4.48 13.74
N SER A 29 21.02 -5.22 13.97
CA SER A 29 22.37 -4.70 13.74
C SER A 29 22.64 -4.47 12.24
N ALA A 30 23.48 -3.48 11.92
CA ALA A 30 23.85 -3.15 10.54
C ALA A 30 24.39 -4.37 9.76
N ALA A 31 25.14 -5.25 10.43
CA ALA A 31 25.64 -6.49 9.83
C ALA A 31 24.50 -7.42 9.38
N LYS A 32 23.46 -7.60 10.21
CA LYS A 32 22.30 -8.43 9.88
C LYS A 32 21.42 -7.79 8.82
N ILE A 33 21.30 -6.46 8.80
CA ILE A 33 20.59 -5.72 7.74
C ILE A 33 21.24 -6.03 6.38
N LYS A 34 22.55 -5.80 6.25
CA LYS A 34 23.29 -6.09 5.01
C LYS A 34 23.14 -7.54 4.56
N LEU A 35 23.31 -8.48 5.48
CA LEU A 35 23.20 -9.91 5.19
C LEU A 35 21.81 -10.28 4.61
N VAL A 36 20.74 -9.77 5.22
CA VAL A 36 19.37 -10.03 4.76
C VAL A 36 19.11 -9.37 3.40
N GLU A 37 19.55 -8.12 3.20
CA GLU A 37 19.37 -7.40 1.94
C GLU A 37 20.11 -8.08 0.78
N GLU A 38 21.36 -8.48 1.00
CA GLU A 38 22.13 -9.24 0.01
C GLU A 38 21.50 -10.59 -0.32
N THR A 39 21.03 -11.31 0.71
CA THR A 39 20.38 -12.62 0.54
C THR A 39 19.06 -12.46 -0.24
N ALA A 40 18.24 -11.48 0.12
CA ALA A 40 16.99 -11.18 -0.58
C ALA A 40 17.25 -10.83 -2.06
N LYS A 41 18.28 -10.03 -2.34
CA LYS A 41 18.69 -9.68 -3.70
C LYS A 41 19.18 -10.89 -4.49
N LYS A 42 20.04 -11.73 -3.90
CA LYS A 42 20.54 -12.96 -4.54
C LYS A 42 19.43 -13.94 -4.89
N LEU A 43 18.42 -14.05 -4.01
CA LEU A 43 17.27 -14.91 -4.24
C LEU A 43 16.20 -14.28 -5.15
N GLY A 44 16.36 -13.02 -5.58
CA GLY A 44 15.36 -12.33 -6.38
C GLY A 44 14.04 -12.13 -5.63
N TYR A 45 14.10 -11.99 -4.30
CA TYR A 45 12.90 -11.76 -3.50
C TYR A 45 12.28 -10.41 -3.86
N ASN A 46 11.01 -10.46 -4.25
CA ASN A 46 10.21 -9.28 -4.50
C ASN A 46 9.04 -9.25 -3.53
N MET A 47 8.87 -8.15 -2.80
CA MET A 47 7.83 -8.04 -1.80
C MET A 47 6.47 -8.00 -2.51
N ASN A 48 5.60 -8.97 -2.23
CA ASN A 48 4.24 -8.94 -2.75
C ASN A 48 3.44 -7.85 -2.00
N SER A 49 3.23 -6.72 -2.66
CA SER A 49 2.48 -5.57 -2.14
C SER A 49 1.04 -5.96 -1.80
N GLN A 50 0.37 -6.77 -2.62
CA GLN A 50 -0.99 -7.25 -2.35
C GLN A 50 -1.07 -8.07 -1.07
N ALA A 51 -0.11 -8.98 -0.85
CA ALA A 51 -0.02 -9.74 0.40
C ALA A 51 0.29 -8.85 1.62
N GLN A 52 1.00 -7.74 1.41
CA GLN A 52 1.24 -6.74 2.45
C GLN A 52 -0.03 -5.95 2.77
N PHE A 53 -0.84 -5.59 1.77
CA PHE A 53 -2.14 -4.93 1.93
C PHE A 53 -3.13 -5.81 2.69
N LEU A 54 -3.28 -7.07 2.28
CA LEU A 54 -4.14 -8.06 2.95
C LEU A 54 -3.77 -8.23 4.44
N ARG A 55 -2.47 -8.31 4.77
CA ARG A 55 -2.02 -8.40 6.17
C ARG A 55 -2.25 -7.12 6.98
N LYS A 56 -2.29 -5.96 6.34
CA LYS A 56 -2.65 -4.69 6.97
C LYS A 56 -4.18 -4.53 7.12
N GLY A 57 -4.96 -5.43 6.55
CA GLY A 57 -6.43 -5.32 6.48
C GLY A 57 -6.90 -4.18 5.60
N ALA A 58 -6.02 -3.59 4.78
CA ALA A 58 -6.33 -2.47 3.91
C ALA A 58 -7.14 -2.95 2.71
N SER A 59 -8.23 -2.24 2.42
CA SER A 59 -9.03 -2.42 1.22
C SER A 59 -8.22 -2.07 -0.02
N SER A 60 -8.47 -2.74 -1.15
CA SER A 60 -7.98 -2.32 -2.47
C SER A 60 -8.74 -1.10 -3.01
N LYS A 61 -9.74 -0.63 -2.26
CA LYS A 61 -10.61 0.47 -2.65
C LYS A 61 -9.92 1.82 -2.53
N CYS A 62 -10.11 2.61 -3.56
CA CYS A 62 -9.47 3.89 -3.79
C CYS A 62 -10.53 4.99 -3.81
N PHE A 63 -10.30 6.12 -3.16
CA PHE A 63 -11.29 7.19 -3.08
C PHE A 63 -10.78 8.46 -3.72
N PHE A 64 -11.63 9.13 -4.49
CA PHE A 64 -11.37 10.45 -5.07
C PHE A 64 -12.35 11.47 -4.49
N LEU A 65 -11.85 12.46 -3.76
CA LEU A 65 -12.63 13.57 -3.24
C LEU A 65 -12.65 14.70 -4.27
N LEU A 66 -13.85 15.01 -4.77
CA LEU A 66 -14.02 15.91 -5.89
C LEU A 66 -15.01 17.01 -5.56
N PHE A 67 -14.72 18.26 -5.88
CA PHE A 67 -15.77 19.27 -5.88
C PHE A 67 -16.78 19.00 -7.01
N ASN A 68 -18.06 19.30 -6.76
CA ASN A 68 -19.20 18.89 -7.59
C ASN A 68 -19.09 19.23 -9.10
N ASN A 69 -18.24 20.18 -9.48
CA ASN A 69 -17.99 20.57 -10.87
C ASN A 69 -16.81 19.83 -11.56
N ALA A 70 -16.07 18.99 -10.83
CA ALA A 70 -14.88 18.32 -11.33
C ALA A 70 -15.19 17.29 -12.43
N ARG A 71 -16.30 16.55 -12.34
CA ARG A 71 -16.60 15.48 -13.32
C ARG A 71 -16.77 16.01 -14.74
N LYS A 72 -17.46 17.14 -14.89
CA LYS A 72 -17.63 17.79 -16.20
C LYS A 72 -16.31 18.39 -16.71
N LYS A 73 -15.49 18.92 -15.81
CA LYS A 73 -14.22 19.58 -16.16
C LYS A 73 -13.13 18.59 -16.57
N TYR A 74 -13.12 17.39 -15.98
CA TYR A 74 -12.08 16.37 -16.16
C TYR A 74 -12.65 15.05 -16.72
N ALA A 75 -13.67 15.14 -17.57
CA ALA A 75 -14.41 13.98 -18.07
C ALA A 75 -13.52 12.93 -18.76
N GLU A 76 -12.52 13.37 -19.53
CA GLU A 76 -11.55 12.49 -20.20
C GLU A 76 -10.73 11.67 -19.20
N TYR A 77 -10.26 12.30 -18.11
CA TYR A 77 -9.53 11.60 -17.05
C TYR A 77 -10.39 10.55 -16.34
N PHE A 78 -11.66 10.86 -16.07
CA PHE A 78 -12.57 9.88 -15.46
C PHE A 78 -12.84 8.70 -16.39
N ALA A 79 -12.97 8.94 -17.70
CA ALA A 79 -13.14 7.87 -18.67
C ALA A 79 -11.94 6.92 -18.70
N GLU A 80 -10.72 7.45 -18.59
CA GLU A 80 -9.51 6.62 -18.48
C GLU A 80 -9.46 5.84 -17.17
N ILE A 81 -9.77 6.48 -16.03
CA ILE A 81 -9.79 5.80 -14.73
C ILE A 81 -10.82 4.67 -14.71
N ASP A 82 -12.01 4.89 -15.27
CA ASP A 82 -13.08 3.90 -15.32
C ASP A 82 -12.73 2.71 -16.24
N GLN A 83 -11.76 2.86 -17.16
CA GLN A 83 -11.20 1.76 -17.96
C GLN A 83 -10.15 0.95 -17.20
N LEU A 84 -9.55 1.52 -16.14
CA LEU A 84 -8.66 0.77 -15.27
C LEU A 84 -9.51 -0.20 -14.43
N SER A 85 -9.07 -1.45 -14.29
CA SER A 85 -9.71 -2.43 -13.40
C SER A 85 -9.38 -2.14 -11.92
N LEU A 86 -9.63 -0.91 -11.48
CA LEU A 86 -9.43 -0.42 -10.12
C LEU A 86 -10.79 -0.33 -9.41
N ASP A 87 -10.80 -0.65 -8.13
CA ASP A 87 -11.97 -0.44 -7.26
C ASP A 87 -11.94 1.02 -6.77
N VAL A 88 -12.65 1.91 -7.47
CA VAL A 88 -12.62 3.36 -7.24
C VAL A 88 -14.00 3.88 -6.84
N GLU A 89 -14.05 4.70 -5.79
CA GLU A 89 -15.23 5.45 -5.38
C GLU A 89 -14.99 6.96 -5.45
N TYR A 90 -15.90 7.66 -6.12
CA TYR A 90 -15.89 9.12 -6.21
C TYR A 90 -16.78 9.74 -5.14
N VAL A 91 -16.19 10.56 -4.27
CA VAL A 91 -16.89 11.26 -3.18
C VAL A 91 -16.96 12.74 -3.49
N TYR A 92 -18.16 13.25 -3.72
CA TYR A 92 -18.35 14.65 -4.06
C TYR A 92 -18.47 15.56 -2.82
N LEU A 93 -17.79 16.70 -2.91
CA LEU A 93 -17.79 17.80 -1.95
C LEU A 93 -18.57 18.99 -2.52
N HIS A 94 -19.47 19.55 -1.73
CA HIS A 94 -20.14 20.82 -2.05
C HIS A 94 -19.43 22.01 -1.42
N LYS A 95 -18.80 21.80 -0.25
CA LYS A 95 -18.11 22.84 0.52
C LYS A 95 -16.85 22.27 1.17
N PHE A 96 -15.83 23.13 1.35
CA PHE A 96 -14.59 22.74 2.05
C PHE A 96 -14.83 22.26 3.49
N SER A 97 -15.89 22.75 4.15
CA SER A 97 -16.28 22.31 5.49
C SER A 97 -16.62 20.82 5.59
N GLU A 98 -16.97 20.17 4.48
CA GLU A 98 -17.34 18.75 4.44
C GLU A 98 -16.12 17.81 4.43
N ILE A 99 -14.92 18.32 4.11
CA ILE A 99 -13.70 17.52 3.92
C ILE A 99 -13.42 16.64 5.14
N LYS A 100 -13.45 17.23 6.35
CA LYS A 100 -13.13 16.49 7.58
C LYS A 100 -14.06 15.29 7.77
N ASN A 101 -15.37 15.51 7.68
CA ASN A 101 -16.36 14.46 7.91
C ASN A 101 -16.30 13.38 6.82
N LYS A 102 -16.10 13.77 5.55
CA LYS A 102 -15.97 12.81 4.44
C LYS A 102 -14.70 11.97 4.55
N ILE A 103 -13.55 12.59 4.88
CA ILE A 103 -12.30 11.85 5.13
C ILE A 103 -12.47 10.87 6.29
N SER A 104 -13.11 11.29 7.39
CA SER A 104 -13.36 10.38 8.53
C SER A 104 -14.19 9.15 8.14
N ALA A 105 -15.22 9.32 7.31
CA ALA A 105 -16.02 8.21 6.79
C ALA A 105 -15.17 7.28 5.91
N ILE A 106 -14.40 7.83 4.97
CA ILE A 106 -13.54 7.06 4.06
C ILE A 106 -12.48 6.28 4.84
N LEU A 107 -11.83 6.89 5.83
CA LEU A 107 -10.83 6.22 6.66
C LEU A 107 -11.39 5.00 7.41
N SER A 108 -12.70 4.98 7.71
CA SER A 108 -13.33 3.82 8.35
C SER A 108 -13.44 2.60 7.41
N GLU A 109 -13.39 2.82 6.08
CA GLU A 109 -13.35 1.76 5.06
C GLU A 109 -11.92 1.24 4.78
N ASN A 110 -10.91 1.76 5.48
CA ASN A 110 -9.51 1.39 5.35
C ASN A 110 -8.99 1.44 3.90
N PRO A 111 -9.01 2.63 3.27
CA PRO A 111 -8.76 2.80 1.85
C PRO A 111 -7.29 2.51 1.50
N GLN A 112 -7.04 2.12 0.25
CA GLN A 112 -5.67 2.03 -0.27
C GLN A 112 -5.04 3.42 -0.39
N PHE A 113 -5.80 4.36 -0.96
CA PHE A 113 -5.42 5.76 -1.08
C PHE A 113 -6.66 6.65 -1.20
N ILE A 114 -6.47 7.92 -0.82
CA ILE A 114 -7.44 9.00 -0.96
C ILE A 114 -6.77 10.09 -1.81
N VAL A 115 -7.40 10.47 -2.92
CA VAL A 115 -6.97 11.54 -3.84
C VAL A 115 -7.88 12.74 -3.70
#